data_AF-X1EY36-F1
#
_entry.id   AF-X1EY36-F1
#
_cell.length_a   1.000
_cell.length_b   1.000
_cell.length_c   1.000
_cell.angle_alpha   90.00
_cell.angle_beta   90.00
_cell.angle_gamma   90.00
#
_symmetry.space_group_name_H-M   'P 1'
#
loop_
_entity.id
_entity.type
_entity.pdbx_description
1 polymer ?
#
loop_
_entity_poly.entity_id
_entity_poly.type
_entity_poly.pdbx_seq_one_letter_code
_entity_poly.pdbx_strand_id
1 'polypeptide(L)'
;MTDKIIISLFDYSGTWSLPYRLAGYRVLQIDSKLGVNIYDFNFKSLPRTIVHGILTAPPCTDFSKAGANLWVAKDLNGTTKKSLKLIYRTFDIIDYFNPTWWVLEQPPGRLETLIPSLKNSRLMSFHPYQFGDPYKKYTILYGRFNPFFVQFPVTPIFKTAHGQMSIDNYQIHHQKKT
;
A
#
# COMPACT_ATOMS: atom_id res chain seq x y z
N MET A 1 14.43 4.35 -22.24
CA MET A 1 14.11 3.71 -20.96
C MET A 1 14.76 4.54 -19.87
N THR A 2 14.13 4.70 -18.70
CA THR A 2 14.72 5.46 -17.60
C THR A 2 15.61 4.54 -16.76
N ASP A 3 16.79 5.03 -16.37
CA ASP A 3 17.70 4.30 -15.48
C ASP A 3 17.23 4.30 -14.01
N LYS A 4 16.12 4.99 -13.73
CA LYS A 4 15.55 5.10 -12.39
C LYS A 4 14.69 3.89 -12.03
N ILE A 5 14.73 3.55 -10.75
CA ILE A 5 14.00 2.43 -10.16
C ILE A 5 12.80 2.93 -9.35
N ILE A 6 11.67 2.23 -9.44
CA ILE A 6 10.59 2.28 -8.46
C ILE A 6 10.64 1.02 -7.61
N ILE A 7 10.56 1.16 -6.29
CA ILE A 7 10.40 0.03 -5.38
C ILE A 7 8.93 -0.07 -4.99
N SER A 8 8.33 -1.25 -5.16
CA SER A 8 6.96 -1.55 -4.74
C SER A 8 7.01 -2.59 -3.62
N LEU A 9 6.78 -2.17 -2.38
CA LEU A 9 6.85 -3.01 -1.18
C LEU A 9 5.46 -3.53 -0.81
N PHE A 10 5.38 -4.82 -0.46
CA PHE A 10 4.15 -5.53 -0.10
C PHE A 10 3.08 -5.51 -1.22
N ASP A 11 3.54 -5.51 -2.46
CA ASP A 11 2.71 -5.47 -3.65
C ASP A 11 2.81 -6.80 -4.40
N TYR A 12 2.05 -7.80 -3.98
CA TYR A 12 1.99 -9.08 -4.70
C TYR A 12 1.46 -8.91 -6.13
N SER A 13 0.43 -8.09 -6.32
CA SER A 13 -0.27 -7.97 -7.61
C SER A 13 0.52 -7.24 -8.68
N GLY A 14 1.41 -6.32 -8.28
CA GLY A 14 2.07 -5.38 -9.18
C GLY A 14 1.14 -4.31 -9.76
N THR A 15 -0.16 -4.30 -9.41
CA THR A 15 -1.15 -3.42 -10.03
C THR A 15 -0.87 -1.96 -9.70
N TRP A 16 -0.48 -1.67 -8.45
CA TRP A 16 -0.20 -0.29 -8.04
C TRP A 16 1.04 0.28 -8.74
N SER A 17 2.03 -0.58 -9.01
CA SER A 17 3.27 -0.21 -9.69
C SER A 17 3.23 -0.35 -11.22
N LEU A 18 2.16 -0.93 -11.79
CA LEU A 18 2.00 -1.17 -13.23
C LEU A 18 2.15 0.11 -14.08
N PRO A 19 1.56 1.27 -13.72
CA PRO A 19 1.72 2.49 -14.52
C PRO A 19 3.19 2.90 -14.71
N TYR A 20 4.04 2.66 -13.71
CA TYR A 20 5.48 2.93 -13.80
C TYR A 20 6.21 1.95 -14.71
N ARG A 21 5.83 0.65 -14.68
CA ARG A 21 6.37 -0.33 -15.63
C ARG A 21 6.04 0.06 -17.07
N LEU A 22 4.80 0.45 -17.33
CA LEU A 22 4.33 0.88 -18.65
C LEU A 22 5.02 2.17 -19.12
N ALA A 23 5.33 3.08 -18.19
CA ALA A 23 6.14 4.27 -18.47
C ALA A 23 7.64 3.97 -18.66
N GLY A 24 8.07 2.71 -18.59
CA GLY A 24 9.44 2.28 -18.87
C GLY A 24 10.40 2.36 -17.67
N TYR A 25 9.88 2.49 -16.44
CA TYR A 25 10.69 2.34 -15.23
C TYR A 25 10.99 0.88 -14.95
N ARG A 26 12.19 0.61 -14.42
CA ARG A 26 12.45 -0.66 -13.74
C ARG A 26 11.73 -0.67 -12.40
N VAL A 27 10.88 -1.68 -12.18
CA VAL A 27 10.15 -1.85 -10.92
C VAL A 27 10.68 -3.05 -10.16
N LEU A 28 11.15 -2.81 -8.93
CA LEU A 28 11.50 -3.85 -7.96
C LEU A 28 10.30 -4.11 -7.07
N GLN A 29 9.64 -5.25 -7.28
CA GLN A 29 8.46 -5.64 -6.54
C GLN A 29 8.86 -6.63 -5.44
N ILE A 30 8.65 -6.25 -4.19
CA ILE A 30 9.12 -6.97 -2.99
C ILE A 30 7.89 -7.41 -2.22
N ASP A 31 7.57 -8.70 -2.27
CA ASP A 31 6.46 -9.30 -1.55
C ASP A 31 6.80 -10.75 -1.20
N SER A 32 6.41 -11.19 0.00
CA SER A 32 6.71 -12.55 0.46
C SER A 32 6.04 -13.62 -0.40
N LYS A 33 4.91 -13.33 -1.03
CA LYS A 33 4.24 -14.25 -1.98
C LYS A 33 4.99 -14.40 -3.31
N LEU A 34 5.94 -13.50 -3.59
CA LEU A 34 6.87 -13.62 -4.72
C LEU A 34 8.22 -14.23 -4.29
N GLY A 35 8.32 -14.71 -3.05
CA GLY A 35 9.54 -15.28 -2.51
C GLY A 35 10.56 -14.26 -2.02
N VAL A 36 10.22 -12.97 -1.94
CA VAL A 36 11.13 -11.93 -1.45
C VAL A 36 10.56 -11.26 -0.20
N ASN A 37 11.10 -11.61 0.96
CA ASN A 37 10.77 -10.93 2.20
C ASN A 37 11.49 -9.58 2.28
N ILE A 38 10.84 -8.55 2.82
CA ILE A 38 11.44 -7.23 3.05
C ILE A 38 12.65 -7.28 3.99
N TYR A 39 12.73 -8.28 4.88
CA TYR A 39 13.91 -8.50 5.73
C TYR A 39 15.10 -9.06 4.96
N ASP A 40 14.85 -9.88 3.94
CA ASP A 40 15.87 -10.49 3.08
C ASP A 40 16.29 -9.56 1.93
N PHE A 41 15.50 -8.53 1.66
CA PHE A 41 15.82 -7.53 0.65
C PHE A 41 17.07 -6.72 1.06
N ASN A 42 18.21 -7.05 0.44
CA ASN A 42 19.46 -6.32 0.58
C ASN A 42 19.45 -5.02 -0.23
N PHE A 43 18.59 -4.07 0.16
CA PHE A 43 18.42 -2.80 -0.54
C PHE A 43 19.69 -1.95 -0.60
N LYS A 44 20.62 -2.13 0.35
CA LYS A 44 21.89 -1.40 0.40
C LYS A 44 22.86 -1.80 -0.72
N SER A 45 22.58 -2.88 -1.46
CA SER A 45 23.31 -3.24 -2.68
C SER A 45 23.01 -2.31 -3.86
N LEU A 46 21.95 -1.50 -3.79
CA LEU A 46 21.58 -0.53 -4.82
C LEU A 46 22.19 0.84 -4.52
N PRO A 47 22.63 1.60 -5.54
CA PRO A 47 23.05 2.99 -5.34
C PRO A 47 21.92 3.85 -4.77
N ARG A 48 22.20 4.66 -3.75
CA ARG A 48 21.16 5.48 -3.07
C ARG A 48 20.36 6.37 -4.02
N THR A 49 20.99 6.92 -5.06
CA THR A 49 20.38 7.89 -5.98
C THR A 49 19.60 7.26 -7.14
N ILE A 50 19.57 5.93 -7.24
CA ILE A 50 18.92 5.22 -8.36
C ILE A 50 17.39 5.12 -8.17
N VAL A 51 16.92 5.11 -6.92
CA VAL A 51 15.50 4.94 -6.59
C VAL A 51 14.81 6.30 -6.70
N HIS A 52 13.86 6.40 -7.61
CA HIS A 52 13.09 7.62 -7.82
C HIS A 52 11.84 7.69 -6.95
N GLY A 53 11.21 6.53 -6.70
CA GLY A 53 9.97 6.46 -5.94
C GLY A 53 9.77 5.15 -5.21
N ILE A 54 9.00 5.20 -4.13
CA ILE A 54 8.65 4.02 -3.33
C ILE A 54 7.14 3.99 -3.09
N LEU A 55 6.52 2.88 -3.47
CA LEU A 55 5.15 2.53 -3.11
C LEU A 55 5.21 1.46 -2.02
N THR A 56 4.38 1.57 -0.98
CA THR A 56 4.36 0.57 0.09
C THR A 56 2.96 0.36 0.64
N ALA A 57 2.48 -0.89 0.63
CA ALA A 57 1.17 -1.29 1.14
C ALA A 57 1.31 -2.35 2.25
N PRO A 58 1.96 -2.01 3.39
CA PRO A 58 2.29 -2.98 4.41
C PRO A 58 1.03 -3.66 4.98
N PRO A 59 1.14 -4.90 5.52
CA PRO A 59 -0.01 -5.60 6.07
C PRO A 59 -0.79 -4.76 7.09
N CYS A 60 -2.08 -4.55 6.83
CA CYS A 60 -2.90 -3.59 7.57
C CYS A 60 -3.75 -4.20 8.71
N THR A 61 -3.84 -5.53 8.79
CA THR A 61 -4.76 -6.27 9.66
C THR A 61 -4.61 -5.95 11.16
N ASP A 62 -3.41 -5.55 11.59
CA ASP A 62 -3.10 -5.27 13.00
C ASP A 62 -3.27 -3.81 13.38
N PHE A 63 -3.52 -2.95 12.39
CA PHE A 63 -3.67 -1.51 12.57
C PHE A 63 -5.07 -1.02 12.23
N SER A 64 -5.77 -1.66 11.29
CA SER A 64 -7.08 -1.24 10.81
C SER A 64 -8.13 -1.22 11.92
N LYS A 65 -9.00 -0.19 11.90
CA LYS A 65 -10.17 -0.07 12.78
C LYS A 65 -11.15 -1.25 12.63
N ALA A 66 -11.17 -1.90 11.46
CA ALA A 66 -12.01 -3.09 11.24
C ALA A 66 -11.64 -4.27 12.15
N GLY A 67 -10.39 -4.33 12.65
CA GLY A 67 -9.92 -5.36 13.59
C GLY A 67 -9.77 -4.87 15.03
N ALA A 68 -10.42 -3.75 15.41
CA ALA A 68 -10.17 -3.07 16.67
C ALA A 68 -10.44 -3.92 17.92
N ASN A 69 -11.44 -4.80 17.86
CA ASN A 69 -11.78 -5.73 18.94
C ASN A 69 -10.65 -6.73 19.26
N LEU A 70 -9.70 -6.95 18.34
CA LEU A 70 -8.57 -7.87 18.53
C LEU A 70 -7.28 -7.18 18.96
N TRP A 71 -7.25 -5.84 19.04
CA TRP A 71 -6.03 -5.08 19.28
C TRP A 71 -5.35 -5.43 20.60
N VAL A 72 -6.10 -5.52 21.70
CA VAL A 72 -5.56 -5.88 23.03
C VAL A 72 -4.88 -7.24 22.98
N ALA A 73 -5.53 -8.25 22.39
CA ALA A 73 -4.96 -9.59 22.27
C ALA A 73 -3.67 -9.58 21.42
N LYS A 74 -3.65 -8.82 20.32
CA LYS A 74 -2.50 -8.68 19.42
C LYS A 74 -1.32 -7.94 20.06
N ASP A 75 -1.60 -7.02 20.97
CA ASP A 75 -0.58 -6.31 21.75
C ASP A 75 0.06 -7.27 22.75
N LEU A 76 -0.77 -7.98 23.53
CA LEU A 76 -0.32 -8.94 24.54
C LEU A 76 0.49 -10.10 23.93
N ASN A 77 0.07 -10.63 22.78
CA ASN A 77 0.76 -11.76 22.14
C ASN A 77 1.91 -11.33 21.20
N GLY A 78 2.22 -10.02 21.13
CA GLY A 78 3.34 -9.50 20.35
C GLY A 78 3.14 -9.41 18.83
N THR A 79 1.94 -9.72 18.32
CA THR A 79 1.59 -9.58 16.89
C THR A 79 1.77 -8.14 16.42
N THR A 80 1.26 -7.16 17.19
CA THR A 80 1.41 -5.74 16.87
C THR A 80 2.88 -5.33 16.77
N LYS A 81 3.72 -5.83 17.69
CA LYS A 81 5.16 -5.57 17.68
C LYS A 81 5.83 -6.11 16.42
N LYS A 82 5.45 -7.31 15.96
CA LYS A 82 5.96 -7.89 14.70
C LYS A 82 5.53 -7.05 13.49
N SER A 83 4.28 -6.64 13.42
CA SER A 83 3.77 -5.81 12.32
C SER A 83 4.39 -4.42 12.30
N LEU A 84 4.66 -3.82 13.46
CA LEU A 84 5.41 -2.56 13.54
C LEU A 84 6.84 -2.70 13.02
N LYS A 85 7.51 -3.84 13.22
CA LYS A 85 8.84 -4.06 12.63
C LYS A 85 8.82 -4.04 11.10
N LEU A 86 7.73 -4.43 10.45
CA LEU A 86 7.59 -4.32 8.98
C LEU A 86 7.47 -2.86 8.55
N ILE A 87 6.72 -2.06 9.31
CA ILE A 87 6.60 -0.62 9.08
C ILE A 87 7.95 0.09 9.28
N TYR A 88 8.66 -0.20 10.37
CA TYR A 88 9.99 0.39 10.59
C TYR A 88 10.99 -0.02 9.52
N ARG A 89 10.98 -1.29 9.09
CA ARG A 89 11.81 -1.73 7.97
C ARG A 89 11.48 -0.99 6.66
N THR A 90 10.22 -0.62 6.47
CA THR A 90 9.79 0.22 5.33
C THR A 90 10.42 1.61 5.42
N PHE A 91 10.41 2.23 6.61
CA PHE A 91 11.06 3.53 6.82
C PHE A 91 12.58 3.44 6.66
N ASP A 92 13.25 2.37 7.12
CA ASP A 92 14.69 2.18 6.87
C ASP A 92 15.03 2.25 5.37
N ILE A 93 14.19 1.67 4.53
CA ILE A 93 14.36 1.67 3.06
C ILE A 93 14.11 3.08 2.51
N ILE A 94 13.01 3.72 2.93
CA ILE A 94 12.66 5.08 2.50
C ILE A 94 13.77 6.07 2.88
N ASP A 95 14.27 6.00 4.10
CA ASP A 95 15.30 6.90 4.64
C ASP A 95 16.65 6.65 3.96
N TYR A 96 17.00 5.40 3.67
CA TYR A 96 18.24 5.06 2.98
C TYR A 96 18.32 5.67 1.58
N PHE A 97 17.23 5.56 0.81
CA PHE A 97 17.16 6.06 -0.57
C PHE A 97 16.78 7.55 -0.66
N ASN A 98 16.02 8.07 0.31
CA ASN A 98 15.44 9.41 0.28
C ASN A 98 14.85 9.74 -1.12
N PRO A 99 13.91 8.93 -1.63
CA PRO A 99 13.44 9.02 -3.02
C PRO A 99 12.74 10.35 -3.29
N THR A 100 12.59 10.76 -4.55
CA THR A 100 11.85 11.98 -4.93
C THR A 100 10.46 11.99 -4.29
N TRP A 101 9.78 10.85 -4.31
CA TRP A 101 8.50 10.66 -3.66
C TRP A 101 8.40 9.29 -2.99
N TRP A 102 7.51 9.18 -2.01
CA TRP A 102 7.12 7.89 -1.44
C TRP A 102 5.67 7.94 -0.98
N VAL A 103 4.99 6.79 -1.02
CA VAL A 103 3.59 6.64 -0.63
C VAL A 103 3.40 5.37 0.17
N LEU A 104 2.86 5.50 1.38
CA LEU A 104 2.41 4.40 2.24
C LEU A 104 0.89 4.34 2.28
N GLU A 105 0.31 3.20 1.91
CA GLU A 105 -1.13 2.92 1.96
C GLU A 105 -1.50 2.21 3.25
N GLN A 106 -2.49 2.74 3.97
CA GLN A 106 -3.16 2.03 5.06
C GLN A 106 -4.65 2.40 5.15
N PRO A 107 -5.52 1.45 5.54
CA PRO A 107 -6.86 1.79 6.00
C PRO A 107 -6.81 2.64 7.30
N PRO A 108 -7.90 3.35 7.65
CA PRO A 108 -7.99 4.05 8.92
C PRO A 108 -7.84 3.09 10.09
N GLY A 109 -7.21 3.55 11.18
CA GLY A 109 -6.90 2.69 12.31
C GLY A 109 -5.98 3.33 13.33
N ARG A 110 -5.26 2.50 14.07
CA ARG A 110 -4.36 2.92 15.17
C ARG A 110 -2.91 3.14 14.76
N LEU A 111 -2.56 3.08 13.47
CA LEU A 111 -1.15 3.23 13.05
C LEU A 111 -0.58 4.59 13.48
N GLU A 112 -1.33 5.69 13.30
CA GLU A 112 -0.93 7.03 13.75
C GLU A 112 -0.87 7.18 15.28
N THR A 113 -1.54 6.29 16.03
CA THR A 113 -1.40 6.23 17.49
C THR A 113 -0.08 5.57 17.86
N LEU A 114 0.30 4.52 17.15
CA LEU A 114 1.53 3.76 17.37
C LEU A 114 2.78 4.46 16.80
N ILE A 115 2.61 5.28 15.75
CA ILE A 115 3.66 6.05 15.09
C ILE A 115 3.17 7.49 14.91
N PRO A 116 3.21 8.34 15.96
CA PRO A 116 2.65 9.69 15.92
C PRO A 116 3.24 10.61 14.85
N SER A 117 4.51 10.43 14.48
CA SER A 117 5.18 11.20 13.43
C SER A 117 4.52 11.05 12.06
N LEU A 118 3.79 9.95 11.82
CA LEU A 118 3.14 9.67 10.55
C LEU A 118 2.00 10.65 10.24
N LYS A 119 1.41 11.27 11.27
CA LYS A 119 0.36 12.29 11.12
C LYS A 119 0.82 13.47 10.23
N ASN A 120 2.10 13.83 10.34
CA ASN A 120 2.69 14.92 9.56
C ASN A 120 2.87 14.57 8.08
N SER A 121 2.74 13.28 7.73
CA SER A 121 2.85 12.79 6.36
C SER A 121 1.51 12.36 5.78
N ARG A 122 0.38 12.54 6.48
CA ARG A 122 -0.94 12.22 5.95
C ARG A 122 -1.33 13.24 4.88
N LEU A 123 -1.32 12.84 3.62
CA LEU A 123 -1.55 13.75 2.49
C LEU A 123 -2.90 13.56 1.80
N MET A 124 -3.47 12.36 1.85
CA MET A 124 -4.71 12.07 1.13
C MET A 124 -5.51 10.94 1.79
N SER A 125 -6.82 10.96 1.62
CA SER A 125 -7.68 9.80 1.83
C SER A 125 -8.61 9.62 0.64
N PHE A 126 -8.91 8.38 0.28
CA PHE A 126 -9.74 8.09 -0.87
C PHE A 126 -10.51 6.77 -0.75
N HIS A 127 -11.46 6.61 -1.67
CA HIS A 127 -12.09 5.36 -2.03
C HIS A 127 -11.78 5.01 -3.49
N PRO A 128 -11.62 3.72 -3.83
CA PRO A 128 -11.41 3.27 -5.21
C PRO A 128 -12.46 3.81 -6.20
N TYR A 129 -13.72 3.97 -5.76
CA TYR A 129 -14.79 4.47 -6.64
C TYR A 129 -14.57 5.90 -7.11
N GLN A 130 -13.70 6.67 -6.46
CA GLN A 130 -13.30 8.00 -6.92
C GLN A 130 -12.34 7.94 -8.13
N PHE A 131 -11.81 6.75 -8.44
CA PHE A 131 -10.79 6.51 -9.46
C PHE A 131 -11.17 5.36 -10.41
N GLY A 132 -12.47 5.11 -10.61
CA GLY A 132 -12.96 4.17 -11.62
C GLY A 132 -13.19 2.73 -11.15
N ASP A 133 -12.84 2.37 -9.92
CA ASP A 133 -13.11 1.05 -9.35
C ASP A 133 -14.33 1.12 -8.41
N PRO A 134 -15.48 0.48 -8.72
CA PRO A 134 -16.70 0.62 -7.92
C PRO A 134 -16.59 0.10 -6.47
N TYR A 135 -15.45 -0.40 -6.03
CA TYR A 135 -15.23 -0.83 -4.67
C TYR A 135 -15.20 0.30 -3.63
N LYS A 136 -15.80 0.04 -2.46
CA LYS A 136 -15.66 0.85 -1.24
C LYS A 136 -14.58 0.28 -0.32
N LYS A 137 -13.42 0.92 -0.33
CA LYS A 137 -12.35 0.76 0.66
C LYS A 137 -11.83 2.14 1.04
N TYR A 138 -12.22 2.66 2.21
CA TYR A 138 -11.66 3.94 2.66
C TYR A 138 -10.21 3.73 3.08
N THR A 139 -9.31 4.47 2.44
CA THR A 139 -7.87 4.32 2.57
C THR A 139 -7.24 5.68 2.82
N ILE A 140 -6.14 5.70 3.57
CA ILE A 140 -5.30 6.86 3.84
C ILE A 140 -3.95 6.63 3.16
N LEU A 141 -3.44 7.67 2.49
CA LEU A 141 -2.10 7.72 1.91
C LEU A 141 -1.23 8.68 2.71
N TYR A 142 -0.06 8.17 3.10
CA TYR A 142 0.97 8.93 3.79
C TYR A 142 2.19 9.07 2.90
N GLY A 143 2.92 10.18 3.00
CA GLY A 143 4.28 10.28 2.48
C GLY A 143 4.65 11.64 1.96
N ARG A 144 5.44 11.63 0.90
CA ARG A 144 5.87 12.82 0.16
C ARG A 144 5.54 12.57 -1.32
N PHE A 145 4.40 13.06 -1.78
CA PHE A 145 3.93 12.89 -3.17
C PHE A 145 2.94 14.01 -3.52
N ASN A 146 2.52 14.11 -4.79
CA ASN A 146 1.47 15.03 -5.21
C ASN A 146 0.08 14.42 -4.93
N PRO A 147 -0.72 14.96 -3.99
CA PRO A 147 -2.03 14.39 -3.66
C PRO A 147 -3.17 14.85 -4.59
N PHE A 148 -2.90 15.75 -5.54
CA PHE A 148 -3.90 16.30 -6.45
C PHE A 148 -4.10 15.39 -7.67
N PHE A 149 -4.69 14.23 -7.45
CA PHE A 149 -5.01 13.29 -8.52
C PHE A 149 -6.30 13.65 -9.25
N VAL A 150 -6.33 13.38 -10.56
CA VAL A 150 -7.55 13.45 -11.36
C VAL A 150 -8.48 12.31 -10.94
N GLN A 151 -9.73 12.64 -10.59
CA GLN A 151 -10.74 11.68 -10.18
C GLN A 151 -11.61 11.27 -11.38
N PHE A 152 -12.02 10.01 -11.39
CA PHE A 152 -12.89 9.40 -12.39
C PHE A 152 -13.99 8.62 -11.66
N PRO A 153 -14.96 9.31 -11.03
CA PRO A 153 -15.88 8.67 -10.12
C PRO A 153 -16.84 7.71 -10.84
N VAL A 154 -17.08 6.55 -10.23
CA VAL A 154 -18.07 5.56 -10.66
C VAL A 154 -19.06 5.25 -9.52
N THR A 155 -20.24 4.72 -9.87
CA THR A 155 -21.22 4.32 -8.86
C THR A 155 -20.69 3.13 -8.08
N PRO A 156 -20.60 3.20 -6.74
CA PRO A 156 -20.04 2.12 -5.97
C PRO A 156 -21.00 0.94 -5.84
N ILE A 157 -20.48 -0.29 -5.96
CA ILE A 157 -21.24 -1.53 -5.82
C ILE A 157 -21.20 -1.96 -4.35
N PHE A 158 -22.38 -2.23 -3.77
CA PHE A 158 -22.48 -2.74 -2.40
C PHE A 158 -22.21 -4.25 -2.39
N LYS A 159 -21.54 -4.75 -1.33
CA LYS A 159 -21.43 -6.19 -1.11
C LYS A 159 -22.83 -6.79 -0.96
N THR A 160 -23.20 -7.69 -1.86
CA THR A 160 -24.27 -8.65 -1.64
C THR A 160 -23.68 -9.79 -0.80
N ALA A 161 -24.02 -9.86 0.47
CA ALA A 161 -23.63 -10.89 1.46
C ALA A 161 -22.21 -10.83 2.09
N HIS A 162 -22.15 -11.32 3.34
CA HIS A 162 -20.93 -11.45 4.15
C HIS A 162 -19.95 -12.45 3.52
N GLY A 163 -18.69 -12.05 3.34
CA GLY A 163 -17.58 -12.96 2.99
C GLY A 163 -17.03 -12.84 1.57
N GLN A 164 -17.76 -12.26 0.61
CA GLN A 164 -17.21 -12.01 -0.73
C GLN A 164 -16.39 -10.72 -0.76
N MET A 165 -15.21 -10.76 -1.40
CA MET A 165 -14.51 -9.53 -1.77
C MET A 165 -15.19 -8.95 -3.01
N SER A 166 -15.30 -7.63 -3.08
CA SER A 166 -15.89 -6.92 -4.23
C SER A 166 -15.22 -7.22 -5.56
N ILE A 167 -13.90 -7.48 -5.55
CA ILE A 167 -13.10 -7.89 -6.71
C ILE A 167 -13.66 -9.17 -7.35
N ASP A 168 -14.14 -10.10 -6.53
CA ASP A 168 -14.72 -11.35 -7.01
C ASP A 168 -16.02 -11.07 -7.78
N ASN A 169 -16.83 -10.10 -7.31
CA ASN A 169 -18.07 -9.69 -7.96
C ASN A 169 -17.85 -8.76 -9.17
N TYR A 170 -16.78 -7.96 -9.20
CA TYR A 170 -16.46 -7.09 -10.34
C TYR A 170 -16.13 -7.90 -11.61
N GLN A 171 -15.36 -8.98 -11.46
CA GLN A 171 -15.05 -9.89 -12.57
C GLN A 171 -16.32 -10.60 -13.09
N ILE A 172 -17.21 -11.03 -12.19
CA ILE A 172 -18.46 -11.72 -12.55
C ILE A 172 -19.42 -10.81 -13.32
N HIS A 173 -19.53 -9.53 -12.95
CA HIS A 173 -20.43 -8.60 -13.63
C HIS A 173 -19.92 -8.13 -15.00
N HIS A 174 -18.61 -8.12 -15.24
CA HIS A 174 -18.02 -7.72 -16.52
C HIS A 174 -17.80 -8.87 -17.51
N GLN A 175 -17.77 -10.14 -17.07
CA GLN A 175 -17.78 -11.30 -17.99
C GLN A 175 -19.16 -11.62 -18.58
N LYS A 176 -20.25 -11.03 -18.06
CA LYS A 176 -21.61 -11.20 -18.60
C LYS A 176 -21.99 -10.17 -19.68
N LYS A 177 -21.05 -9.36 -20.16
CA LYS A 177 -21.28 -8.32 -21.18
C LYS A 177 -20.50 -8.52 -22.48
N THR A 178 -19.97 -9.71 -22.71
CA THR A 178 -19.44 -10.18 -24.00
C THR A 178 -20.24 -11.41 -24.42
#